data_AF-A0A3B3REJ6-F1
#
_entry.id   AF-A0A3B3REJ6-F1
#
_cell.length_a   1.000
_cell.length_b   1.000
_cell.length_c   1.000
_cell.angle_alpha   90.00
_cell.angle_beta   90.00
_cell.angle_gamma   90.00
#
_symmetry.space_group_name_H-M   'P 1'
#
loop_
_entity.id
_entity.type
_entity.pdbx_description
1 polymer ?
#
loop_
_entity_poly.entity_id
_entity_poly.type
_entity_poly.pdbx_seq_one_letter_code
_entity_poly.pdbx_strand_id
1 'polypeptide(L)'
;MTLQVGCLSFRQPYAGLVLNGVKTIETRWRPLLSGLNNCTLAVHIAQKDWEGDEWRDVLRDSIGMSERQIEELLVSGERFGRGVVAGKIYSTRHPDFPEFNASPGQQGIALCFSSLTNHSLHRMTSPHRSVLFSFSN
;
A
#
# COMPACT_ATOMS: atom_id res chain seq x y z
N MET A 1 -0.27 -5.25 -28.69
CA MET A 1 -1.37 -5.57 -27.75
C MET A 1 -1.33 -4.56 -26.61
N THR A 2 -2.42 -3.84 -26.35
CA THR A 2 -2.54 -2.91 -25.22
C THR A 2 -3.11 -3.68 -24.02
N LEU A 3 -2.40 -3.70 -22.90
CA LEU A 3 -2.86 -4.34 -21.67
C LEU A 3 -3.66 -3.31 -20.86
N GLN A 4 -4.96 -3.53 -20.68
CA GLN A 4 -5.77 -2.75 -19.74
C GLN A 4 -5.69 -3.40 -18.36
N VAL A 5 -5.27 -2.62 -17.36
CA VAL A 5 -5.21 -3.04 -15.96
C VAL A 5 -5.89 -2.00 -15.09
N GLY A 6 -6.59 -2.44 -14.05
CA GLY A 6 -7.08 -1.55 -13.02
C GLY A 6 -5.90 -0.85 -12.35
N CYS A 7 -6.02 0.45 -12.05
CA CYS A 7 -4.96 1.23 -11.42
C CYS A 7 -5.49 1.85 -10.13
N LEU A 8 -4.77 1.66 -9.03
CA LEU A 8 -5.09 2.28 -7.75
C LEU A 8 -4.02 3.31 -7.40
N SER A 9 -4.48 4.50 -7.02
CA SER A 9 -3.63 5.62 -6.61
C SER A 9 -3.40 5.58 -5.09
N PHE A 10 -2.13 5.67 -4.71
CA PHE A 10 -1.67 5.70 -3.33
C PHE A 10 -0.86 6.96 -3.09
N ARG A 11 -1.07 7.60 -1.94
CA ARG A 11 -0.23 8.71 -1.50
C ARG A 11 1.05 8.18 -0.86
N GLN A 12 2.14 8.95 -0.89
CA GLN A 12 3.32 8.61 -0.10
C GLN A 12 3.04 8.83 1.40
N PRO A 13 3.64 8.02 2.28
CA PRO A 13 4.61 6.96 1.99
C PRO A 13 3.96 5.61 1.62
N TYR A 14 2.63 5.48 1.67
CA TYR A 14 1.96 4.19 1.44
C TYR A 14 2.25 3.57 0.08
N ALA A 15 2.39 4.37 -0.97
CA ALA A 15 2.78 3.85 -2.28
C ALA A 15 4.14 3.12 -2.20
N GLY A 16 5.13 3.74 -1.57
CA GLY A 16 6.43 3.14 -1.28
C GLY A 16 6.32 1.90 -0.38
N LEU A 17 5.51 1.94 0.68
CA LEU A 17 5.34 0.80 1.59
C LEU A 17 4.73 -0.42 0.89
N VAL A 18 3.75 -0.20 0.01
CA VAL A 18 3.13 -1.28 -0.79
C VAL A 18 4.14 -1.83 -1.79
N LEU A 19 4.84 -0.96 -2.52
CA LEU A 19 5.82 -1.38 -3.54
C LEU A 19 7.04 -2.08 -2.94
N ASN A 20 7.44 -1.73 -1.71
CA ASN A 20 8.49 -2.43 -0.96
C ASN A 20 7.98 -3.68 -0.22
N GLY A 21 6.68 -4.01 -0.33
CA GLY A 21 6.09 -5.19 0.32
C GLY A 21 5.95 -5.09 1.84
N VAL A 22 6.16 -3.91 2.42
CA VAL A 22 5.98 -3.65 3.86
C VAL A 22 4.49 -3.56 4.18
N LYS A 23 3.70 -2.84 3.37
CA LYS A 23 2.24 -2.77 3.52
C LYS A 23 1.58 -3.82 2.64
N THR A 24 1.06 -4.88 3.24
CA THR A 24 0.44 -6.02 2.53
C THR A 24 -1.08 -6.02 2.56
N ILE A 25 -1.72 -5.10 3.30
CA ILE A 25 -3.16 -4.99 3.36
C ILE A 25 -3.55 -3.52 3.10
N GLU A 26 -4.44 -3.32 2.13
CA GLU A 26 -5.02 -2.04 1.78
C GLU A 26 -6.38 -1.86 2.44
N THR A 27 -6.61 -0.66 2.98
CA THR A 27 -7.82 -0.30 3.70
C THR A 27 -8.48 0.89 3.03
N ARG A 28 -9.77 0.79 2.72
CA ARG A 28 -10.53 1.89 2.09
C ARG A 28 -11.92 2.01 2.71
N TRP A 29 -12.36 3.25 2.91
CA TRP A 29 -13.72 3.58 3.37
C TRP A 29 -14.84 3.07 2.45
N ARG A 30 -14.53 2.82 1.19
CA ARG A 30 -15.48 2.27 0.20
C ARG A 30 -14.92 0.97 -0.36
N PRO A 31 -15.74 -0.06 -0.63
CA PRO A 31 -15.32 -1.34 -1.20
C PRO A 31 -15.01 -1.25 -2.70
N LEU A 32 -14.20 -0.25 -3.11
CA LEU A 32 -13.82 -0.01 -4.50
C LEU A 32 -13.08 -1.20 -5.12
N LEU A 33 -12.33 -1.93 -4.30
CA LEU A 33 -11.56 -3.09 -4.74
C LEU A 33 -12.39 -4.37 -4.79
N SER A 34 -13.65 -4.35 -4.38
CA SER A 34 -14.52 -5.54 -4.40
C SER A 34 -14.79 -6.09 -5.81
N GLY A 35 -14.80 -5.23 -6.82
CA GLY A 35 -14.85 -5.61 -8.24
C GLY A 35 -13.48 -5.94 -8.84
N LEU A 36 -12.40 -5.79 -8.08
CA LEU A 36 -11.00 -5.97 -8.48
C LEU A 36 -10.32 -7.05 -7.61
N ASN A 37 -11.06 -8.11 -7.33
CA ASN A 37 -10.57 -9.28 -6.60
C ASN A 37 -9.89 -10.25 -7.56
N ASN A 38 -8.85 -10.91 -7.06
CA ASN A 38 -8.08 -11.95 -7.76
C ASN A 38 -7.50 -11.47 -9.09
N CYS A 39 -7.11 -10.18 -9.16
CA CYS A 39 -6.55 -9.57 -10.35
C CYS A 39 -5.29 -8.75 -10.05
N THR A 40 -4.52 -8.50 -11.11
CA THR A 40 -3.34 -7.62 -11.05
C THR A 40 -3.77 -6.18 -11.18
N LEU A 41 -3.33 -5.34 -10.25
CA LEU A 41 -3.54 -3.91 -10.24
C LEU A 41 -2.23 -3.17 -10.44
N ALA A 42 -2.29 -2.09 -11.19
CA ALA A 42 -1.21 -1.11 -11.28
C ALA A 42 -1.23 -0.20 -10.05
N VAL A 43 -0.03 0.19 -9.60
CA VAL A 43 0.17 1.11 -8.47
C VAL A 43 0.58 2.46 -9.01
N HIS A 44 -0.28 3.46 -8.82
CA HIS A 44 0.02 4.85 -9.12
C HIS A 44 0.47 5.60 -7.87
N ILE A 45 1.58 6.33 -7.96
CA ILE A 45 2.07 7.21 -6.91
C ILE A 45 1.42 8.59 -7.09
N ALA A 46 0.55 8.97 -6.17
CA ALA A 46 -0.09 10.27 -6.17
C ALA A 46 0.92 11.41 -5.95
N GLN A 47 0.59 12.60 -6.46
CA GLN A 47 1.39 13.81 -6.25
C GLN A 47 1.38 14.26 -4.78
N LYS A 48 0.23 14.14 -4.12
CA LYS A 48 0.04 14.57 -2.73
C LYS A 48 0.48 13.49 -1.74
N ASP A 49 1.07 13.94 -0.65
CA ASP A 49 1.38 13.12 0.51
C ASP A 49 0.15 12.75 1.32
N TRP A 50 0.30 11.68 2.08
CA TRP A 50 -0.59 11.35 3.17
C TRP A 50 -0.49 12.41 4.26
N GLU A 51 -1.63 12.77 4.84
CA GLU A 51 -1.70 13.74 5.92
C GLU A 51 -1.53 13.00 7.25
N GLY A 52 -0.40 13.24 7.93
CA GLY A 52 -0.07 12.66 9.23
C GLY A 52 1.10 11.69 9.21
N ASP A 53 1.70 11.50 10.39
CA ASP A 53 2.94 10.73 10.59
C ASP A 53 2.74 9.46 11.43
N GLU A 54 1.50 9.09 11.77
CA GLU A 54 1.17 7.90 12.59
C GLU A 54 1.74 6.59 12.02
N TRP A 55 1.93 6.52 10.70
CA TRP A 55 2.55 5.38 10.04
C TRP A 55 3.99 5.14 10.51
N ARG A 56 4.73 6.18 10.93
CA ARG A 56 6.09 6.04 11.46
C ARG A 56 6.09 5.26 12.76
N ASP A 57 5.18 5.59 13.66
CA ASP A 57 5.04 4.91 14.96
C ASP A 57 4.67 3.44 14.74
N VAL A 58 3.82 3.15 13.77
CA VAL A 58 3.50 1.76 13.40
C VAL A 58 4.72 1.00 12.87
N LEU A 59 5.53 1.60 11.98
CA LEU A 59 6.75 0.97 11.47
C LEU A 59 7.76 0.70 12.60
N ARG A 60 7.89 1.65 13.53
CA ARG A 60 8.83 1.53 14.65
C ARG A 60 8.34 0.55 15.71
N ASP A 61 7.12 0.74 16.19
CA ASP A 61 6.62 0.08 17.40
C ASP A 61 5.96 -1.27 17.09
N SER A 62 5.31 -1.42 15.92
CA SER A 62 4.67 -2.68 15.53
C SER A 62 5.58 -3.58 14.68
N ILE A 63 6.35 -2.99 13.75
CA ILE A 63 7.26 -3.77 12.88
C ILE A 63 8.66 -3.88 13.49
N GLY A 64 9.05 -2.99 14.41
CA GLY A 64 10.38 -3.00 15.02
C GLY A 64 11.46 -2.40 14.14
N MET A 65 11.12 -1.53 13.19
CA MET A 65 12.10 -0.88 12.32
C MET A 65 12.87 0.23 13.07
N SER A 66 14.19 0.25 12.92
CA SER A 66 15.01 1.40 13.35
C SER A 66 14.79 2.61 12.45
N GLU A 67 15.07 3.82 12.97
CA GLU A 67 14.96 5.07 12.19
C GLU A 67 15.73 5.01 10.87
N ARG A 68 16.94 4.44 10.89
CA ARG A 68 17.73 4.24 9.67
C ARG A 68 17.02 3.37 8.64
N GLN A 69 16.38 2.28 9.06
CA GLN A 69 15.62 1.41 8.15
C GLN A 69 14.39 2.13 7.60
N ILE A 70 13.73 2.96 8.42
CA ILE A 70 12.59 3.78 7.96
C ILE A 70 13.06 4.80 6.92
N GLU A 71 14.18 5.49 7.13
CA GLU A 71 14.76 6.41 6.15
C GLU A 71 15.14 5.72 4.84
N GLU A 72 15.83 4.58 4.90
CA GLU A 72 16.18 3.77 3.73
C GLU A 72 14.91 3.31 2.96
N LEU A 73 13.85 2.96 3.68
CA LEU A 73 12.55 2.58 3.12
C LEU A 73 11.87 3.76 2.40
N LEU A 74 11.91 4.96 2.97
CA LEU A 74 11.35 6.18 2.37
C LEU A 74 12.11 6.58 1.11
N VAL A 75 13.45 6.60 1.16
CA VAL A 75 14.30 6.88 0.00
C VAL A 75 14.02 5.87 -1.12
N SER A 76 13.92 4.58 -0.76
CA SER A 76 13.53 3.54 -1.70
C SER A 76 12.15 3.81 -2.29
N GLY A 77 11.17 4.21 -1.48
CA GLY A 77 9.80 4.53 -1.90
C GLY A 77 9.68 5.68 -2.89
N GLU A 78 10.58 6.66 -2.84
CA GLU A 78 10.58 7.84 -3.71
C GLU A 78 11.43 7.67 -4.98
N ARG A 79 12.06 6.50 -5.19
CA ARG A 79 12.96 6.23 -6.33
C ARG A 79 12.37 6.59 -7.69
N PHE A 80 11.06 6.48 -7.87
CA PHE A 80 10.38 6.73 -9.14
C PHE A 80 9.67 8.09 -9.21
N GLY A 81 9.79 8.92 -8.16
CA GLY A 81 9.06 10.18 -8.06
C GLY A 81 7.55 9.98 -7.93
N ARG A 82 6.80 11.00 -8.35
CA ARG A 82 5.34 11.10 -8.16
C ARG A 82 4.61 11.37 -9.47
N GLY A 83 3.33 11.02 -9.54
CA GLY A 83 2.53 11.10 -10.78
C GLY A 83 2.88 9.98 -11.77
N VAL A 84 3.33 8.84 -11.27
CA VAL A 84 3.80 7.72 -12.09
C VAL A 84 3.10 6.43 -11.71
N VAL A 85 2.93 5.55 -12.68
CA VAL A 85 2.57 4.15 -12.43
C VAL A 85 3.87 3.39 -12.18
N ALA A 86 4.13 3.09 -10.92
CA ALA A 86 5.43 2.64 -10.42
C ALA A 86 5.54 1.14 -10.15
N GLY A 87 4.48 0.38 -10.44
CA GLY A 87 4.52 -1.06 -10.29
C GLY A 87 3.17 -1.74 -10.44
N LYS A 88 3.15 -3.01 -10.07
CA LYS A 88 1.95 -3.85 -10.03
C LYS A 88 1.90 -4.69 -8.76
N ILE A 89 0.70 -5.01 -8.33
CA ILE A 89 0.38 -5.87 -7.19
C ILE A 89 -0.72 -6.84 -7.59
N TYR A 90 -0.80 -7.96 -6.89
CA TYR A 90 -1.95 -8.88 -6.99
C TYR A 90 -2.89 -8.64 -5.81
N SER A 91 -4.14 -8.30 -6.12
CA SER A 91 -5.20 -8.01 -5.15
C SER A 91 -6.08 -9.23 -4.95
N THR A 92 -6.29 -9.62 -3.70
CA THR A 92 -7.25 -10.65 -3.31
C THR A 92 -8.12 -10.12 -2.18
N ARG A 93 -9.42 -10.42 -2.22
CA ARG A 93 -10.32 -10.10 -1.09
C ARG A 93 -9.76 -10.78 0.16
N HIS A 94 -9.62 -10.01 1.23
CA HIS A 94 -9.36 -10.60 2.54
C HIS A 94 -10.70 -11.17 3.06
N PRO A 95 -10.76 -12.41 3.58
CA PRO A 95 -11.98 -12.90 4.24
C PRO A 95 -12.38 -11.91 5.34
N ASP A 96 -13.68 -11.61 5.41
CA ASP A 96 -14.24 -10.54 6.24
C ASP A 96 -13.73 -10.61 7.69
N PHE A 97 -13.46 -9.43 8.27
CA PHE A 97 -12.94 -9.28 9.62
C PHE A 97 -14.04 -9.61 10.64
N PRO A 98 -13.96 -10.78 11.30
CA PRO A 98 -13.82 -10.74 12.77
C PRO A 98 -12.94 -11.88 13.34
N GLU A 99 -11.92 -12.35 12.60
CA GLU A 99 -10.99 -13.40 13.11
C GLU A 99 -9.54 -13.20 12.67
N PHE A 100 -9.13 -11.96 12.37
CA PHE A 100 -7.70 -11.70 12.14
C PHE A 100 -6.96 -11.76 13.48
N ASN A 101 -6.59 -12.98 13.90
CA ASN A 101 -5.55 -13.26 14.89
C ASN A 101 -4.17 -12.89 14.33
N ALA A 102 -4.05 -11.71 13.76
CA ALA A 102 -2.76 -11.17 13.42
C ALA A 102 -2.00 -10.86 14.69
N SER A 103 -0.73 -11.26 14.71
CA SER A 103 0.19 -10.73 15.70
C SER A 103 0.17 -9.19 15.67
N PRO A 104 0.49 -8.49 16.77
CA PRO A 104 0.54 -7.02 16.79
C PRO A 104 1.33 -6.42 15.62
N GLY A 105 2.40 -7.09 15.16
CA GLY A 105 3.15 -6.66 13.97
C GLY A 105 2.40 -6.83 12.65
N GLN A 106 1.60 -7.90 12.48
CA GLN A 106 0.73 -8.09 11.32
C GLN A 106 -0.46 -7.11 11.33
N GLN A 107 -0.95 -6.75 12.52
CA GLN A 107 -1.94 -5.69 12.69
C GLN A 107 -1.34 -4.36 12.26
N GLY A 108 -0.16 -3.95 12.75
CA GLY A 108 0.51 -2.73 12.31
C GLY A 108 0.74 -2.64 10.79
N ILE A 109 1.10 -3.75 10.15
CA ILE A 109 1.26 -3.82 8.68
C ILE A 109 -0.06 -3.60 7.93
N ALA A 110 -1.18 -4.06 8.50
CA ALA A 110 -2.52 -3.81 7.97
C ALA A 110 -3.05 -2.41 8.31
N LEU A 111 -2.67 -1.94 9.50
CA LEU A 111 -3.13 -0.79 10.24
C LEU A 111 -2.04 0.27 10.28
N CYS A 112 -1.75 0.89 9.16
CA CYS A 112 -1.26 2.27 9.25
C CYS A 112 -2.41 3.25 9.58
N PHE A 113 -3.54 2.74 10.08
CA PHE A 113 -4.68 3.46 10.60
C PHE A 113 -5.06 2.86 11.94
N SER A 114 -5.10 3.68 12.97
CA SER A 114 -5.43 3.35 14.35
C SER A 114 -6.90 2.96 14.59
N SER A 115 -7.78 3.08 13.56
CA SER A 115 -9.18 2.63 13.62
C SER A 115 -9.69 2.17 12.25
N LEU A 116 -10.14 0.91 12.16
CA LEU A 116 -10.69 0.29 10.93
C LEU A 116 -12.19 0.00 10.96
N THR A 117 -12.92 0.54 11.94
CA THR A 117 -14.37 0.32 11.98
C THR A 117 -14.98 0.87 10.69
N ASN A 118 -15.53 -0.02 9.85
CA ASN A 118 -16.18 0.22 8.55
C ASN A 118 -15.28 0.35 7.30
N HIS A 119 -14.04 -0.15 7.32
CA HIS A 119 -13.20 -0.20 6.10
C HIS A 119 -13.29 -1.53 5.36
N SER A 120 -13.30 -1.47 4.03
CA SER A 120 -13.01 -2.63 3.18
C SER A 120 -11.52 -2.94 3.17
N LEU A 121 -11.17 -4.23 3.29
CA LEU A 121 -9.80 -4.72 3.36
C LEU A 121 -9.47 -5.61 2.17
N HIS A 122 -8.31 -5.35 1.56
CA HIS A 122 -7.79 -6.15 0.46
C HIS A 122 -6.34 -6.52 0.70
N ARG A 123 -6.03 -7.81 0.58
CA ARG A 123 -4.66 -8.28 0.67
C ARG A 123 -3.95 -8.01 -0.65
N MET A 124 -2.81 -7.35 -0.56
CA MET A 124 -1.92 -7.06 -1.67
C MET A 124 -0.69 -7.95 -1.56
N THR A 125 -0.39 -8.66 -2.64
CA THR A 125 0.74 -9.60 -2.70
C THR A 125 1.54 -9.39 -3.98
N SER A 126 2.73 -10.00 -4.03
CA SER A 126 3.61 -10.01 -5.21
C SER A 126 3.91 -8.60 -5.76
N PRO A 127 4.38 -7.65 -4.94
CA PRO A 127 4.71 -6.32 -5.42
C PRO A 127 5.87 -6.41 -6.42
N HIS A 128 5.67 -5.83 -7.60
CA HIS A 128 6.70 -5.71 -8.62
C HIS A 128 6.94 -4.23 -8.93
N ARG A 129 8.18 -3.79 -8.73
CA ARG A 129 8.59 -2.38 -8.81
C ARG A 129 9.16 -2.09 -10.20
N SER A 130 8.49 -1.23 -10.95
CA SER A 130 8.92 -0.82 -12.29
C SER A 130 8.07 0.36 -12.74
N VAL A 131 8.68 1.39 -13.34
CA VAL A 131 7.90 2.44 -14.00
C VAL A 131 7.23 1.83 -15.23
N LEU A 132 5.91 1.72 -15.19
CA LEU A 132 5.08 1.22 -16.28
C LEU A 132 4.57 2.38 -17.15
N PHE A 133 4.35 3.54 -16.54
CA PHE A 133 3.87 4.74 -17.21
C PHE A 133 4.20 5.99 -16.38
N SER A 134 4.47 7.12 -17.03
CA SER A 134 4.67 8.41 -16.38
C SER A 134 3.69 9.41 -16.94
N PHE A 135 2.97 10.13 -16.08
CA PHE A 135 2.11 11.23 -16.51
C PHE A 135 2.95 12.51 -16.43
N SER A 136 3.37 13.03 -17.59
CA SER A 136 3.91 14.38 -17.68
C SER A 136 2.76 15.37 -17.46
N ASN A 137 2.95 16.31 -16.52
CA ASN A 137 2.08 17.47 -16.38
C ASN A 137 2.26 18.43 -17.56
#